data_AF-A0A8T0R5H5-F1
#
_entry.id   AF-A0A8T0R5H5-F1
#
_cell.length_a   1.000
_cell.length_b   1.000
_cell.length_c   1.000
_cell.angle_alpha   90.00
_cell.angle_beta   90.00
_cell.angle_gamma   90.00
#
_symmetry.space_group_name_H-M   'P 1'
#
loop_
_entity.id
_entity.type
_entity.pdbx_description
1 polymer ?
#
loop_
_entity_poly.entity_id
_entity_poly.type
_entity_poly.pdbx_seq_one_letter_code
_entity_poly.pdbx_strand_id
1 'polypeptide(L)'
;MPGLTAPSDYAEEPPRHPALRINSKEPFNAEPHRSALVTSYITPVDFFYKRNHGPIPKVEDLSRYSVYISGLVNKPIQLSMADIWALPKYNVTATLQCAGNRRTAMSKVRKVRGVGWDISALGNATWGGAKLSDVLELVGIPKLSSVTSLGGKHVEFVSVDKCKEEKGGPYTASIPLKQATDPDADVLLAYEMNGEVLNRDHGYPLRVVVPGVIGARSVKWLDSINIIEEECQGFFTQKDYKMFPPTVDWDNINWSTRRPQMDFPVQSAICTLEDVDVIKEGKVVAVVLREWIYLLMGVKPGLRLADIRKTTCHMYLMDLRVISGLGFSSRLH
;
A
#
# COMPACT_ATOMS: atom_id res chain seq x y z
N MET A 1 18.44 -12.16 -8.01
CA MET A 1 17.94 -12.95 -9.16
C MET A 1 18.70 -12.58 -10.42
N PRO A 2 18.73 -13.43 -11.47
CA PRO A 2 19.13 -12.95 -12.78
C PRO A 2 18.25 -11.75 -13.18
N GLY A 3 18.85 -10.69 -13.73
CA GLY A 3 18.13 -9.50 -14.21
C GLY A 3 17.89 -8.38 -13.19
N LEU A 4 17.84 -8.66 -11.87
CA LEU A 4 17.74 -7.63 -10.82
C LEU A 4 18.86 -7.73 -9.79
N THR A 5 19.45 -6.58 -9.49
CA THR A 5 20.40 -6.37 -8.40
C THR A 5 19.67 -5.78 -7.19
N ALA A 6 19.95 -6.34 -6.01
CA ALA A 6 19.51 -5.82 -4.71
C ALA A 6 20.71 -5.16 -3.99
N PRO A 7 20.83 -3.83 -4.05
CA PRO A 7 21.91 -3.12 -3.38
C PRO A 7 21.88 -3.33 -1.86
N SER A 8 23.04 -3.29 -1.22
CA SER A 8 23.18 -3.25 0.24
C SER A 8 23.45 -1.85 0.79
N ASP A 9 23.64 -0.88 -0.10
CA ASP A 9 23.84 0.54 0.18
C ASP A 9 22.90 1.40 -0.68
N TYR A 10 22.94 2.72 -0.47
CA TYR A 10 22.03 3.69 -1.09
C TYR A 10 22.68 4.53 -2.21
N ALA A 11 23.78 4.06 -2.81
CA ALA A 11 24.53 4.87 -3.79
C ALA A 11 23.78 5.07 -5.12
N GLU A 12 22.96 4.11 -5.54
CA GLU A 12 22.24 4.10 -6.83
C GLU A 12 20.72 4.33 -6.67
N GLU A 13 20.36 5.10 -5.65
CA GLU A 13 18.99 5.50 -5.38
C GLU A 13 18.41 6.36 -6.54
N PRO A 14 17.16 6.14 -6.98
CA PRO A 14 16.56 6.96 -8.03
C PRO A 14 16.39 8.43 -7.57
N PRO A 15 16.36 9.40 -8.50
CA PRO A 15 16.01 10.77 -8.16
C PRO A 15 14.52 10.86 -7.80
N ARG A 16 14.17 11.81 -6.93
CA ARG A 16 12.78 12.07 -6.53
C ARG A 16 12.45 13.54 -6.66
N HIS A 17 11.16 13.83 -6.79
CA HIS A 17 10.66 15.19 -6.87
C HIS A 17 11.06 16.00 -5.62
N PRO A 18 11.66 17.20 -5.76
CA PRO A 18 12.24 17.94 -4.65
C PRO A 18 11.21 18.51 -3.66
N ALA A 19 9.95 18.63 -4.10
CA ALA A 19 8.85 19.10 -3.24
C ALA A 19 8.28 18.01 -2.30
N LEU A 20 8.87 16.82 -2.23
CA LEU A 20 8.45 15.81 -1.26
C LEU A 20 8.95 16.17 0.14
N ARG A 21 8.10 15.94 1.15
CA ARG A 21 8.49 15.99 2.55
C ARG A 21 9.23 14.71 2.91
N ILE A 22 10.54 14.79 3.04
CA ILE A 22 11.41 13.64 3.35
C ILE A 22 11.38 13.40 4.87
N ASN A 23 10.85 12.25 5.28
CA ASN A 23 10.80 11.81 6.67
C ASN A 23 11.99 10.90 7.04
N SER A 24 12.59 10.23 6.05
CA SER A 24 13.85 9.50 6.17
C SER A 24 14.55 9.48 4.81
N LYS A 25 15.88 9.66 4.80
CA LYS A 25 16.68 9.56 3.57
C LYS A 25 17.06 8.12 3.25
N GLU A 26 17.44 7.34 4.26
CA GLU A 26 18.01 5.99 4.09
C GLU A 26 17.48 5.03 5.18
N PRO A 27 16.52 4.15 4.86
CA PRO A 27 15.85 4.03 3.57
C PRO A 27 14.95 5.23 3.27
N PHE A 28 14.74 5.50 1.97
CA PHE A 28 14.00 6.67 1.52
C PHE A 28 12.52 6.55 1.90
N ASN A 29 12.01 7.51 2.67
CA ASN A 29 10.61 7.60 3.06
C ASN A 29 10.14 9.04 2.99
N ALA A 30 9.13 9.31 2.17
CA ALA A 30 8.64 10.65 1.92
C ALA A 30 7.15 10.67 1.56
N GLU A 31 6.49 11.78 1.86
CA GLU A 31 5.09 12.05 1.53
C GLU A 31 4.95 13.39 0.78
N PRO A 32 3.93 13.59 -0.05
CA PRO A 32 3.67 14.91 -0.62
C PRO A 32 3.20 15.89 0.46
N HIS A 33 3.35 17.19 0.19
CA HIS A 33 2.66 18.20 0.99
C HIS A 33 1.14 17.97 0.94
N ARG A 34 0.47 18.31 2.04
CA ARG A 34 -0.98 18.12 2.22
C ARG A 34 -1.80 18.72 1.08
N SER A 35 -1.46 19.94 0.69
CA SER A 35 -2.11 20.66 -0.40
C SER A 35 -1.95 19.97 -1.75
N ALA A 36 -0.79 19.36 -2.01
CA ALA A 36 -0.51 18.61 -3.23
C ALA A 36 -1.27 17.27 -3.28
N LEU A 37 -1.45 16.61 -2.12
CA LEU A 37 -2.11 15.29 -2.01
C LEU A 37 -3.50 15.25 -2.66
N VAL A 38 -4.26 16.33 -2.53
CA VAL A 38 -5.66 16.43 -2.96
C VAL A 38 -5.87 17.31 -4.19
N THR A 39 -4.83 17.56 -4.98
CA THR A 39 -4.96 18.33 -6.23
C THR A 39 -5.70 17.57 -7.33
N SER A 40 -5.66 16.23 -7.29
CA SER A 40 -6.32 15.35 -8.24
C SER A 40 -6.80 14.07 -7.56
N TYR A 41 -7.81 13.41 -8.15
CA TYR A 41 -8.28 12.11 -7.66
C TYR A 41 -7.25 11.00 -7.87
N ILE A 42 -6.53 11.03 -8.99
CA ILE A 42 -5.39 10.17 -9.27
C ILE A 42 -4.13 10.95 -8.91
N THR A 43 -3.42 10.50 -7.87
CA THR A 43 -2.19 11.12 -7.40
C THR A 43 -1.11 10.97 -8.48
N PRO A 44 -0.48 12.08 -8.94
CA PRO A 44 0.65 11.98 -9.87
C PRO A 44 1.78 11.16 -9.24
N VAL A 45 2.48 10.36 -10.06
CA VAL A 45 3.50 9.40 -9.58
C VAL A 45 4.60 10.12 -8.78
N ASP A 46 5.00 11.32 -9.18
CA ASP A 46 5.99 12.15 -8.47
C ASP A 46 5.57 12.50 -7.03
N PHE A 47 4.27 12.65 -6.80
CA PHE A 47 3.69 12.99 -5.50
C PHE A 47 3.11 11.79 -4.74
N PHE A 48 3.03 10.61 -5.35
CA PHE A 48 2.61 9.39 -4.64
C PHE A 48 3.62 9.09 -3.52
N TYR A 49 3.17 8.82 -2.29
CA TYR A 49 4.09 8.63 -1.15
C TYR A 49 5.07 7.46 -1.38
N LYS A 50 6.30 7.61 -0.88
CA LYS A 50 7.35 6.58 -0.99
C LYS A 50 7.62 6.00 0.40
N ARG A 51 7.42 4.70 0.59
CA ARG A 51 7.85 3.95 1.78
C ARG A 51 8.78 2.82 1.37
N ASN A 52 10.00 2.83 1.88
CA ASN A 52 11.01 1.80 1.65
C ASN A 52 11.63 1.33 2.98
N HIS A 53 11.96 0.03 3.09
CA HIS A 53 12.65 -0.58 4.24
C HIS A 53 14.15 -0.82 3.97
N GLY A 54 14.55 -0.85 2.70
CA GLY A 54 15.93 -0.97 2.27
C GLY A 54 16.23 -0.14 1.01
N PRO A 55 17.44 -0.30 0.44
CA PRO A 55 17.79 0.28 -0.85
C PRO A 55 16.88 -0.18 -1.98
N ILE A 56 16.69 0.67 -2.98
CA ILE A 56 15.83 0.38 -4.12
C ILE A 56 16.54 -0.57 -5.10
N PRO A 57 15.99 -1.77 -5.40
CA PRO A 57 16.52 -2.66 -6.43
C PRO A 57 16.69 -1.97 -7.79
N LYS A 58 17.62 -2.52 -8.58
CA LYS A 58 17.94 -2.08 -9.93
C LYS A 58 17.72 -3.23 -10.90
N VAL A 59 17.02 -2.95 -11.99
CA VAL A 59 16.91 -3.89 -13.11
C VAL A 59 18.12 -3.69 -13.99
N GLU A 60 18.96 -4.71 -14.09
CA GLU A 60 20.13 -4.74 -14.99
C GLU A 60 19.71 -5.22 -16.38
N ASP A 61 18.84 -6.24 -16.43
CA ASP A 61 18.37 -6.85 -17.66
C ASP A 61 16.96 -7.40 -17.46
N LEU A 62 15.97 -6.72 -18.03
CA LEU A 62 14.56 -7.09 -17.91
C LEU A 62 14.26 -8.45 -18.55
N SER A 63 14.99 -8.85 -19.60
CA SER A 63 14.77 -10.14 -20.29
C SER A 63 15.16 -11.33 -19.42
N ARG A 64 16.00 -11.11 -18.41
CA ARG A 64 16.47 -12.10 -17.45
C ARG A 64 15.66 -12.11 -16.15
N TYR A 65 14.79 -11.12 -15.96
CA TYR A 65 13.90 -11.07 -14.82
C TYR A 65 12.74 -12.05 -14.99
N SER A 66 12.38 -12.68 -13.88
CA SER A 66 11.24 -13.59 -13.79
C SER A 66 10.72 -13.64 -12.37
N VAL A 67 9.47 -14.02 -12.17
CA VAL A 67 8.92 -14.34 -10.85
C VAL A 67 8.70 -15.84 -10.74
N TYR A 68 9.18 -16.43 -9.64
CA TYR A 68 9.01 -17.85 -9.37
C TYR A 68 7.76 -18.11 -8.51
N ILE A 69 6.85 -18.97 -8.99
CA ILE A 69 5.63 -19.35 -8.29
C ILE A 69 5.79 -20.77 -7.78
N SER A 70 5.78 -20.93 -6.45
CA SER A 70 6.19 -22.19 -5.80
C SER A 70 5.44 -22.48 -4.50
N GLY A 71 5.97 -23.39 -3.68
CA GLY A 71 5.37 -23.84 -2.41
C GLY A 71 4.39 -24.99 -2.59
N LEU A 72 3.24 -24.92 -1.93
CA LEU A 72 2.19 -25.94 -1.90
C LEU A 72 1.34 -25.95 -3.17
N VAL A 73 2.01 -26.11 -4.31
CA VAL A 73 1.48 -26.24 -5.67
C VAL A 73 1.99 -27.52 -6.34
N ASN A 74 1.20 -28.12 -7.22
CA ASN A 74 1.59 -29.34 -7.91
C ASN A 74 2.63 -29.09 -9.01
N LYS A 75 2.57 -27.91 -9.65
CA LYS A 75 3.46 -27.54 -10.75
C LYS A 75 4.00 -26.13 -10.51
N PRO A 76 5.17 -26.01 -9.86
CA PRO A 76 5.88 -24.74 -9.78
C PRO A 76 6.22 -24.23 -11.19
N ILE A 77 6.13 -22.92 -11.40
CA ILE A 77 6.45 -22.29 -12.68
C ILE A 77 7.29 -21.03 -12.45
N GLN A 78 8.01 -20.63 -13.48
CA GLN A 78 8.75 -19.37 -13.51
C GLN A 78 8.18 -18.54 -14.66
N LEU A 79 7.75 -17.32 -14.37
CA LEU A 79 7.15 -16.42 -15.36
C LEU A 79 8.11 -15.27 -15.66
N SER A 80 8.48 -15.10 -16.92
CA SER A 80 9.15 -13.89 -17.40
C SER A 80 8.18 -12.70 -17.47
N MET A 81 8.68 -11.48 -17.69
CA MET A 81 7.78 -10.36 -18.00
C MET A 81 6.95 -10.60 -19.26
N ALA A 82 7.50 -11.28 -20.27
CA ALA A 82 6.77 -11.59 -21.48
C ALA A 82 5.55 -12.50 -21.20
N ASP A 83 5.72 -13.47 -20.30
CA ASP A 83 4.61 -14.35 -19.88
C ASP A 83 3.54 -13.56 -19.11
N ILE A 84 3.97 -12.64 -18.23
CA ILE A 84 3.05 -11.78 -17.46
C ILE A 84 2.28 -10.82 -18.38
N TRP A 85 2.93 -10.23 -19.37
CA TRP A 85 2.29 -9.35 -20.35
C TRP A 85 1.33 -10.08 -21.30
N ALA A 86 1.53 -11.39 -21.50
CA ALA A 86 0.63 -12.21 -22.30
C ALA A 86 -0.70 -12.54 -21.59
N LEU A 87 -0.77 -12.37 -20.26
CA LEU A 87 -2.00 -12.53 -19.50
C LEU A 87 -2.98 -11.36 -19.74
N PRO A 88 -4.30 -11.58 -19.52
CA PRO A 88 -5.27 -10.50 -19.60
C PRO A 88 -4.89 -9.33 -18.69
N LYS A 89 -4.78 -8.14 -19.27
CA LYS A 89 -4.48 -6.90 -18.55
C LYS A 89 -5.76 -6.31 -17.96
N TYR A 90 -5.69 -5.93 -16.70
CA TYR A 90 -6.74 -5.21 -15.98
C TYR A 90 -6.20 -3.89 -15.45
N ASN A 91 -7.09 -2.90 -15.35
CA ASN A 91 -6.80 -1.62 -14.72
C ASN A 91 -7.66 -1.47 -13.47
N VAL A 92 -7.02 -1.34 -12.31
CA VAL A 92 -7.69 -1.21 -11.01
C VAL A 92 -7.28 0.11 -10.38
N THR A 93 -8.24 1.01 -10.15
CA THR A 93 -7.98 2.22 -9.37
C THR A 93 -8.05 1.89 -7.88
N ALA A 94 -6.91 1.97 -7.19
CA ALA A 94 -6.81 1.65 -5.78
C ALA A 94 -5.92 2.64 -5.03
N THR A 95 -6.37 2.98 -3.82
CA THR A 95 -5.58 3.75 -2.86
C THR A 95 -4.69 2.82 -2.05
N LEU A 96 -3.40 3.15 -1.96
CA LEU A 96 -2.51 2.53 -0.99
C LEU A 96 -2.34 3.48 0.18
N GLN A 97 -2.65 3.01 1.38
CA GLN A 97 -2.42 3.74 2.63
C GLN A 97 -1.38 3.01 3.49
N CYS A 98 -0.38 3.74 3.97
CA CYS A 98 0.56 3.21 4.95
C CYS A 98 -0.13 3.03 6.31
N ALA A 99 0.09 1.90 6.99
CA ALA A 99 -0.36 1.72 8.38
C ALA A 99 0.26 2.75 9.35
N GLY A 100 1.36 3.39 8.97
CA GLY A 100 1.98 4.48 9.72
C GLY A 100 1.40 5.87 9.46
N ASN A 101 0.39 6.02 8.59
CA ASN A 101 -0.21 7.32 8.28
C ASN A 101 -0.67 8.02 9.56
N ARG A 102 -0.43 9.34 9.69
CA ARG A 102 -0.76 10.19 10.85
C ARG A 102 -0.01 9.86 12.15
N ARG A 103 1.05 9.04 12.10
CA ARG A 103 1.84 8.65 13.29
C ARG A 103 2.37 9.85 14.07
N THR A 104 2.77 10.94 13.40
CA THR A 104 3.36 12.09 14.08
C THR A 104 2.38 12.71 15.09
N ALA A 105 1.09 12.77 14.77
CA ALA A 105 0.08 13.26 15.70
C ALA A 105 -0.07 12.34 16.93
N MET A 106 -0.03 11.03 16.74
CA MET A 106 -0.01 10.05 17.85
C MET A 106 1.22 10.25 18.75
N SER A 107 2.38 10.50 18.14
CA SER A 107 3.63 10.73 18.87
C SER A 107 3.65 12.03 19.69
N LYS A 108 2.78 13.00 19.39
CA LYS A 108 2.60 14.22 20.20
C LYS A 108 1.92 13.91 21.54
N VAL A 109 1.08 12.87 21.61
CA VAL A 109 0.40 12.43 22.85
C VAL A 109 1.32 11.56 23.70
N ARG A 110 1.91 10.52 23.09
CA ARG A 110 2.90 9.65 23.73
C ARG A 110 3.89 9.19 22.67
N LYS A 111 5.19 9.37 22.92
CA LYS A 111 6.24 9.05 21.95
C LYS A 111 6.14 7.59 21.48
N VAL A 112 6.09 7.40 20.17
CA VAL A 112 6.10 6.07 19.51
C VAL A 112 7.37 5.90 18.67
N ARG A 113 7.80 4.66 18.43
CA ARG A 113 8.91 4.38 17.50
C ARG A 113 8.39 4.24 16.07
N GLY A 114 9.18 4.69 15.11
CA GLY A 114 8.90 4.58 13.68
C GLY A 114 9.08 5.90 12.93
N VAL A 115 9.13 5.83 11.60
CA VAL A 115 9.18 7.02 10.72
C VAL A 115 7.98 7.91 11.02
N GLY A 116 8.22 9.20 11.25
CA GLY A 116 7.16 10.19 11.43
C GLY A 116 6.43 10.39 10.11
N TRP A 117 5.11 10.30 10.14
CA TRP A 117 4.24 10.59 9.00
C TRP A 117 3.21 11.62 9.42
N ASP A 118 2.98 12.59 8.56
CA ASP A 118 1.86 13.50 8.68
C ASP A 118 0.60 12.83 8.09
N ILE A 119 -0.25 13.54 7.36
CA ILE A 119 -1.53 12.98 6.86
C ILE A 119 -1.43 12.40 5.45
N SER A 120 -0.26 12.46 4.80
CA SER A 120 -0.10 12.20 3.37
C SER A 120 0.64 10.89 3.08
N ALA A 121 0.72 9.95 4.03
CA ALA A 121 1.30 8.63 3.79
C ALA A 121 0.33 7.68 3.06
N LEU A 122 -0.26 8.18 1.98
CA LEU A 122 -1.21 7.49 1.13
C LEU A 122 -1.19 8.07 -0.29
N GLY A 123 -1.76 7.36 -1.26
CA GLY A 123 -1.93 7.85 -2.62
C GLY A 123 -2.89 6.97 -3.42
N ASN A 124 -3.62 7.56 -4.37
CA ASN A 124 -4.57 6.86 -5.22
C ASN A 124 -4.07 6.80 -6.66
N ALA A 125 -4.00 5.61 -7.24
CA ALA A 125 -3.47 5.40 -8.58
C ALA A 125 -4.30 4.36 -9.34
N THR A 126 -4.23 4.41 -10.67
CA THR A 126 -4.73 3.34 -11.53
C THR A 126 -3.59 2.38 -11.81
N TRP A 127 -3.71 1.15 -11.33
CA TRP A 127 -2.69 0.11 -11.46
C TRP A 127 -3.04 -0.80 -12.64
N GLY A 128 -2.09 -0.99 -13.55
CA GLY A 128 -2.24 -1.87 -14.71
C GLY A 128 -1.42 -3.15 -14.52
N GLY A 129 -2.07 -4.31 -14.70
CA GLY A 129 -1.42 -5.59 -14.42
C GLY A 129 -2.25 -6.82 -14.76
N ALA A 130 -1.67 -7.99 -14.50
CA ALA A 130 -2.38 -9.27 -14.53
C ALA A 130 -3.06 -9.53 -13.17
N LYS A 131 -4.26 -10.11 -13.17
CA LYS A 131 -4.90 -10.55 -11.92
C LYS A 131 -4.10 -11.70 -11.31
N LEU A 132 -3.88 -11.64 -9.99
CA LEU A 132 -3.21 -12.72 -9.26
C LEU A 132 -4.00 -14.03 -9.37
N SER A 133 -5.34 -13.96 -9.39
CA SER A 133 -6.19 -15.15 -9.56
C SER A 133 -5.94 -15.85 -10.90
N ASP A 134 -5.79 -15.10 -12.00
CA ASP A 134 -5.46 -15.67 -13.33
C ASP A 134 -4.06 -16.31 -13.33
N VAL A 135 -3.09 -15.71 -12.64
CA VAL A 135 -1.74 -16.25 -12.47
C VAL A 135 -1.75 -17.56 -11.67
N LEU A 136 -2.54 -17.62 -10.59
CA LEU A 136 -2.66 -18.82 -9.74
C LEU A 136 -3.37 -19.98 -10.44
N GLU A 137 -4.28 -19.69 -11.39
CA GLU A 137 -4.89 -20.73 -12.23
C GLU A 137 -3.85 -21.45 -13.10
N LEU A 138 -2.79 -20.77 -13.55
CA LEU A 138 -1.70 -21.39 -14.35
C LEU A 138 -0.97 -22.52 -13.60
N VAL A 139 -0.92 -22.43 -12.26
CA VAL A 139 -0.33 -23.46 -11.39
C VAL A 139 -1.36 -24.43 -10.82
N GLY A 140 -2.58 -24.41 -11.35
CA GLY A 140 -3.66 -25.33 -11.01
C GLY A 140 -4.40 -25.00 -9.72
N ILE A 141 -4.38 -23.75 -9.27
CA ILE A 141 -5.21 -23.27 -8.16
C ILE A 141 -6.47 -22.59 -8.75
N PRO A 142 -7.66 -23.20 -8.62
CA PRO A 142 -8.89 -22.59 -9.13
C PRO A 142 -9.21 -21.27 -8.44
N LYS A 143 -9.91 -20.39 -9.15
CA LYS A 143 -10.55 -19.21 -8.56
C LYS A 143 -11.44 -19.57 -7.35
N LEU A 144 -11.55 -18.64 -6.41
CA LEU A 144 -12.34 -18.79 -5.18
C LEU A 144 -11.89 -19.93 -4.24
N SER A 145 -10.64 -20.39 -4.37
CA SER A 145 -10.06 -21.42 -3.50
C SER A 145 -9.67 -20.85 -2.13
N SER A 146 -10.10 -21.51 -1.05
CA SER A 146 -9.65 -21.17 0.31
C SER A 146 -8.48 -22.02 0.80
N VAL A 147 -8.25 -23.18 0.18
CA VAL A 147 -7.13 -24.08 0.46
C VAL A 147 -6.74 -24.85 -0.80
N THR A 148 -5.45 -25.14 -1.02
CA THR A 148 -4.99 -26.02 -2.12
C THR A 148 -5.11 -27.50 -1.73
N SER A 149 -5.01 -28.42 -2.70
CA SER A 149 -4.96 -29.86 -2.43
C SER A 149 -3.77 -30.29 -1.55
N LEU A 150 -2.74 -29.45 -1.46
CA LEU A 150 -1.54 -29.65 -0.64
C LEU A 150 -1.60 -28.88 0.69
N GLY A 151 -2.76 -28.32 1.06
CA GLY A 151 -2.96 -27.64 2.34
C GLY A 151 -2.55 -26.17 2.39
N GLY A 152 -2.18 -25.56 1.26
CA GLY A 152 -1.81 -24.14 1.23
C GLY A 152 -3.01 -23.22 1.45
N LYS A 153 -2.91 -22.27 2.38
CA LYS A 153 -4.01 -21.34 2.76
C LYS A 153 -3.62 -19.87 2.61
N HIS A 154 -2.36 -19.58 2.34
CA HIS A 154 -1.82 -18.22 2.20
C HIS A 154 -0.93 -18.11 0.95
N VAL A 155 -0.85 -16.89 0.41
CA VAL A 155 0.05 -16.52 -0.68
C VAL A 155 1.05 -15.52 -0.12
N GLU A 156 2.31 -15.94 -0.02
CA GLU A 156 3.44 -15.10 0.35
C GLU A 156 4.06 -14.47 -0.89
N PHE A 157 4.45 -13.22 -0.74
CA PHE A 157 5.15 -12.43 -1.74
C PHE A 157 6.52 -12.07 -1.17
N VAL A 158 7.56 -12.41 -1.91
CA VAL A 158 8.95 -12.15 -1.54
C VAL A 158 9.50 -11.08 -2.47
N SER A 159 10.09 -10.04 -1.89
CA SER A 159 10.78 -8.98 -2.61
C SER A 159 12.22 -9.39 -2.92
N VAL A 160 12.85 -8.72 -3.89
CA VAL A 160 14.29 -8.82 -4.17
C VAL A 160 15.13 -7.96 -3.22
N ASP A 161 14.53 -6.95 -2.56
CA ASP A 161 15.25 -5.97 -1.72
C ASP A 161 15.97 -6.58 -0.50
N LYS A 162 16.71 -5.74 0.24
CA LYS A 162 17.45 -6.13 1.44
C LYS A 162 17.09 -5.22 2.60
N CYS A 163 16.50 -5.79 3.65
CA CYS A 163 16.05 -5.07 4.83
C CYS A 163 16.98 -5.32 6.02
N LYS A 164 17.28 -4.28 6.81
CA LYS A 164 18.10 -4.43 8.02
C LYS A 164 17.39 -5.29 9.08
N GLU A 165 16.07 -5.15 9.16
CA GLU A 165 15.19 -5.90 10.07
C GLU A 165 15.24 -7.41 9.80
N GLU A 166 15.51 -7.81 8.56
CA GLU A 166 15.66 -9.20 8.11
C GLU A 166 17.14 -9.61 7.99
N LYS A 167 18.06 -8.88 8.65
CA LYS A 167 19.51 -9.14 8.62
C LYS A 167 20.09 -9.20 7.20
N GLY A 168 19.58 -8.35 6.31
CA GLY A 168 19.94 -8.33 4.89
C GLY A 168 19.09 -9.26 4.00
N GLY A 169 18.10 -9.94 4.57
CA GLY A 169 17.07 -10.68 3.85
C GLY A 169 15.96 -9.78 3.26
N PRO A 170 15.05 -10.37 2.47
CA PRO A 170 14.06 -9.64 1.70
C PRO A 170 12.85 -9.19 2.51
N TYR A 171 12.19 -8.12 2.03
CA TYR A 171 10.84 -7.80 2.49
C TYR A 171 9.86 -8.90 2.07
N THR A 172 9.04 -9.37 3.01
CA THR A 172 8.02 -10.39 2.76
C THR A 172 6.69 -9.99 3.39
N ALA A 173 5.60 -10.37 2.72
CA ALA A 173 4.24 -10.28 3.25
C ALA A 173 3.38 -11.37 2.64
N SER A 174 2.25 -11.71 3.28
CA SER A 174 1.28 -12.64 2.71
C SER A 174 -0.14 -12.12 2.79
N ILE A 175 -1.00 -12.63 1.91
CA ILE A 175 -2.47 -12.52 2.01
C ILE A 175 -3.10 -13.92 2.08
N PRO A 176 -4.34 -14.06 2.59
CA PRO A 176 -5.07 -15.33 2.52
C PRO A 176 -5.29 -15.78 1.06
N LEU A 177 -5.21 -17.09 0.82
CA LEU A 177 -5.45 -17.69 -0.51
C LEU A 177 -6.84 -17.36 -1.05
N LYS A 178 -7.83 -17.34 -0.16
CA LYS A 178 -9.20 -16.94 -0.50
C LYS A 178 -9.26 -15.55 -1.14
N GLN A 179 -8.47 -14.60 -0.63
CA GLN A 179 -8.41 -13.25 -1.21
C GLN A 179 -7.59 -13.24 -2.51
N ALA A 180 -6.49 -13.98 -2.57
CA ALA A 180 -5.62 -14.03 -3.74
C ALA A 180 -6.29 -14.66 -4.97
N THR A 181 -7.20 -15.61 -4.76
CA THR A 181 -7.90 -16.37 -5.82
C THR A 181 -9.27 -15.81 -6.15
N ASP A 182 -9.75 -14.80 -5.42
CA ASP A 182 -11.02 -14.13 -5.68
C ASP A 182 -10.85 -13.08 -6.78
N PRO A 183 -11.47 -13.23 -7.96
CA PRO A 183 -11.39 -12.24 -9.02
C PRO A 183 -11.94 -10.87 -8.62
N ASP A 184 -12.89 -10.81 -7.67
CA ASP A 184 -13.51 -9.56 -7.21
C ASP A 184 -12.66 -8.85 -6.15
N ALA A 185 -11.60 -9.50 -5.65
CA ALA A 185 -10.62 -8.87 -4.77
C ALA A 185 -9.64 -7.96 -5.52
N ASP A 186 -9.61 -8.03 -6.85
CA ASP A 186 -8.80 -7.20 -7.74
C ASP A 186 -7.31 -7.14 -7.34
N VAL A 187 -6.77 -8.23 -6.77
CA VAL A 187 -5.34 -8.34 -6.47
C VAL A 187 -4.57 -8.43 -7.79
N LEU A 188 -3.64 -7.51 -8.01
CA LEU A 188 -2.86 -7.43 -9.24
C LEU A 188 -1.38 -7.74 -9.03
N LEU A 189 -0.79 -8.41 -10.01
CA LEU A 189 0.63 -8.25 -10.34
C LEU A 189 0.74 -7.06 -11.30
N ALA A 190 0.98 -5.88 -10.73
CA ALA A 190 1.03 -4.62 -11.46
C ALA A 190 2.43 -4.37 -12.05
N TYR A 191 2.45 -3.98 -13.32
CA TYR A 191 3.64 -3.51 -14.06
C TYR A 191 3.47 -2.08 -14.59
N GLU A 192 2.26 -1.51 -14.47
CA GLU A 192 1.94 -0.12 -14.80
C GLU A 192 1.29 0.62 -13.62
N MET A 193 1.50 1.94 -13.59
CA MET A 193 0.90 2.87 -12.65
C MET A 193 0.56 4.17 -13.39
N ASN A 194 -0.72 4.55 -13.34
CA ASN A 194 -1.28 5.72 -14.02
C ASN A 194 -1.05 5.73 -15.54
N GLY A 195 -1.09 4.55 -16.18
CA GLY A 195 -0.92 4.38 -17.62
C GLY A 195 0.53 4.33 -18.10
N GLU A 196 1.49 4.52 -17.19
CA GLU A 196 2.93 4.46 -17.47
C GLU A 196 3.54 3.21 -16.82
N VAL A 197 4.69 2.77 -17.32
CA VAL A 197 5.49 1.72 -16.69
C VAL A 197 5.82 2.10 -15.25
N LEU A 198 5.80 1.14 -14.32
CA LEU A 198 6.20 1.38 -12.94
C LEU A 198 7.57 2.06 -12.87
N ASN A 199 7.71 3.02 -11.95
CA ASN A 199 9.02 3.55 -11.60
C ASN A 199 9.73 2.65 -10.57
N ARG A 200 11.04 2.89 -10.37
CA ARG A 200 11.85 2.13 -9.40
C ARG A 200 11.33 2.25 -7.97
N ASP A 201 10.94 3.44 -7.50
CA ASP A 201 10.43 3.64 -6.13
C ASP A 201 9.15 2.85 -5.83
N HIS A 202 8.34 2.60 -6.85
CA HIS A 202 7.04 1.93 -6.75
C HIS A 202 7.06 0.48 -7.21
N GLY A 203 8.22 -0.10 -7.49
CA GLY A 203 8.35 -1.55 -7.65
C GLY A 203 8.68 -2.05 -9.05
N TYR A 204 9.19 -1.21 -9.95
CA TYR A 204 9.64 -1.67 -11.28
C TYR A 204 10.57 -2.90 -11.19
N PRO A 205 10.31 -3.99 -11.93
CA PRO A 205 9.34 -4.10 -13.02
C PRO A 205 7.96 -4.62 -12.62
N LEU A 206 7.82 -5.19 -11.42
CA LEU A 206 6.59 -5.84 -10.99
C LEU A 206 6.39 -5.73 -9.47
N ARG A 207 5.16 -5.42 -9.08
CA ARG A 207 4.72 -5.40 -7.68
C ARG A 207 3.39 -6.13 -7.51
N VAL A 208 3.05 -6.50 -6.28
CA VAL A 208 1.66 -6.76 -5.91
C VAL A 208 0.96 -5.45 -5.56
N VAL A 209 -0.30 -5.34 -5.95
CA VAL A 209 -1.26 -4.37 -5.41
C VAL A 209 -2.43 -5.15 -4.81
N VAL A 210 -2.71 -4.90 -3.53
CA VAL A 210 -3.80 -5.54 -2.78
C VAL A 210 -4.83 -4.47 -2.39
N PRO A 211 -5.90 -4.25 -3.17
CA PRO A 211 -6.91 -3.26 -2.85
C PRO A 211 -7.58 -3.50 -1.49
N GLY A 212 -7.91 -2.41 -0.78
CA GLY A 212 -8.59 -2.48 0.52
C GLY A 212 -7.73 -2.99 1.69
N VAL A 213 -6.43 -3.21 1.46
CA VAL A 213 -5.48 -3.71 2.46
C VAL A 213 -4.39 -2.67 2.68
N ILE A 214 -3.79 -2.64 3.88
CA ILE A 214 -2.69 -1.73 4.19
C ILE A 214 -1.56 -1.88 3.15
N GLY A 215 -0.91 -0.77 2.79
CA GLY A 215 0.10 -0.74 1.74
C GLY A 215 1.30 -1.68 1.98
N ALA A 216 1.53 -2.10 3.22
CA ALA A 216 2.56 -3.08 3.59
C ALA A 216 2.39 -4.43 2.89
N ARG A 217 1.16 -4.86 2.55
CA ARG A 217 0.92 -6.16 1.87
C ARG A 217 1.11 -6.09 0.36
N SER A 218 1.23 -4.89 -0.19
CA SER A 218 1.47 -4.67 -1.61
C SER A 218 2.98 -4.68 -1.88
N VAL A 219 3.59 -5.87 -1.86
CA VAL A 219 5.06 -6.05 -1.98
C VAL A 219 5.58 -5.54 -3.32
N LYS A 220 6.73 -4.85 -3.31
CA LYS A 220 7.40 -4.28 -4.49
C LYS A 220 8.58 -5.15 -4.91
N TRP A 221 9.00 -5.03 -6.16
CA TRP A 221 10.18 -5.72 -6.73
C TRP A 221 10.11 -7.23 -6.51
N LEU A 222 9.06 -7.86 -7.03
CA LEU A 222 8.77 -9.26 -6.72
C LEU A 222 9.88 -10.19 -7.18
N ASP A 223 10.24 -11.11 -6.30
CA ASP A 223 11.16 -12.22 -6.54
C ASP A 223 10.38 -13.52 -6.76
N SER A 224 9.53 -13.85 -5.79
CA SER A 224 8.77 -15.09 -5.77
C SER A 224 7.40 -14.93 -5.11
N ILE A 225 6.51 -15.84 -5.48
CA ILE A 225 5.16 -15.99 -4.94
C ILE A 225 5.04 -17.42 -4.43
N ASN A 226 4.92 -17.58 -3.11
CA ASN A 226 4.94 -18.89 -2.47
C ASN A 226 3.59 -19.20 -1.85
N ILE A 227 3.03 -20.36 -2.22
CA ILE A 227 1.83 -20.88 -1.57
C ILE A 227 2.24 -21.62 -0.30
N ILE A 228 1.75 -21.16 0.84
CA ILE A 228 2.17 -21.64 2.16
C ILE A 228 0.96 -22.00 3.02
N GLU A 229 1.17 -22.90 3.99
CA GLU A 229 0.10 -23.42 4.84
C GLU A 229 -0.40 -22.38 5.84
N GLU A 230 0.53 -21.64 6.43
CA GLU A 230 0.28 -20.62 7.46
C GLU A 230 0.70 -19.23 6.96
N GLU A 231 0.35 -18.17 7.70
CA GLU A 231 0.77 -16.82 7.35
C GLU A 231 2.30 -16.67 7.29
N CYS A 232 2.78 -15.70 6.49
CA CYS A 232 4.20 -15.40 6.34
C CYS A 232 4.87 -15.18 7.70
N GLN A 233 6.03 -15.83 7.89
CA GLN A 233 6.80 -15.76 9.14
C GLN A 233 7.83 -14.62 9.18
N GLY A 234 7.90 -13.82 8.10
CA GLY A 234 8.79 -12.66 8.01
C GLY A 234 8.54 -11.62 9.10
N PHE A 235 9.59 -10.87 9.44
CA PHE A 235 9.63 -9.84 10.47
C PHE A 235 8.46 -8.85 10.32
N PHE A 236 8.20 -8.35 9.11
CA PHE A 236 7.17 -7.35 8.88
C PHE A 236 5.74 -7.90 9.03
N THR A 237 5.54 -9.22 8.99
CA THR A 237 4.24 -9.83 9.25
C THR A 237 4.11 -10.20 10.74
N GLN A 238 5.17 -10.74 11.34
CA GLN A 238 5.12 -11.29 12.69
C GLN A 238 5.45 -10.28 13.79
N LYS A 239 6.34 -9.33 13.52
CA LYS A 239 6.96 -8.38 14.48
C LYS A 239 6.73 -6.92 14.09
N ASP A 240 5.84 -6.64 13.16
CA ASP A 240 5.40 -5.29 12.79
C ASP A 240 3.97 -5.32 12.26
N TYR A 241 3.39 -4.14 11.97
CA TYR A 241 2.08 -3.97 11.35
C TYR A 241 0.96 -4.73 12.07
N LYS A 242 0.94 -4.62 13.41
CA LYS A 242 -0.11 -5.14 14.30
C LYS A 242 -0.66 -4.02 15.18
N MET A 243 -1.97 -4.02 15.42
CA MET A 243 -2.63 -3.02 16.27
C MET A 243 -2.73 -3.51 17.71
N PHE A 244 -1.98 -2.89 18.62
CA PHE A 244 -2.00 -3.19 20.06
C PHE A 244 -2.88 -2.21 20.84
N PRO A 245 -3.44 -2.62 21.99
CA PRO A 245 -4.15 -1.69 22.87
C PRO A 245 -3.19 -0.68 23.52
N PRO A 246 -3.67 0.50 23.97
CA PRO A 246 -2.83 1.54 24.56
C PRO A 246 -2.06 1.15 25.84
N THR A 247 -2.48 0.07 26.50
CA THR A 247 -1.85 -0.50 27.71
C THR A 247 -0.55 -1.26 27.43
N VAL A 248 -0.25 -1.56 26.16
CA VAL A 248 0.98 -2.26 25.75
C VAL A 248 2.12 -1.26 25.51
N ASP A 249 3.31 -1.62 25.95
CA ASP A 249 4.57 -0.90 25.75
C ASP A 249 5.70 -1.86 25.33
N TRP A 250 6.94 -1.37 25.28
CA TRP A 250 8.09 -2.18 24.82
C TRP A 250 8.53 -3.26 25.81
N ASP A 251 8.18 -3.13 27.09
CA ASP A 251 8.60 -4.08 28.13
C ASP A 251 7.62 -5.25 28.21
N ASN A 252 6.35 -5.04 27.85
CA ASN A 252 5.29 -6.06 27.94
C ASN A 252 4.75 -6.56 26.58
N ILE A 253 5.27 -6.07 25.45
CA ILE A 253 4.77 -6.43 24.12
C ILE A 253 4.89 -7.94 23.85
N ASN A 254 3.76 -8.56 23.51
CA ASN A 254 3.71 -9.92 22.99
C ASN A 254 3.05 -9.95 21.60
N TRP A 255 3.89 -10.13 20.58
CA TRP A 255 3.51 -10.10 19.17
C TRP A 255 2.50 -11.15 18.73
N SER A 256 2.46 -12.32 19.39
CA SER A 256 1.52 -13.39 19.02
C SER A 256 0.09 -13.11 19.48
N THR A 257 -0.11 -12.15 20.38
CA THR A 257 -1.45 -11.79 20.90
C THR A 257 -2.29 -11.02 19.90
N ARG A 258 -1.69 -10.52 18.81
CA ARG A 258 -2.35 -9.76 17.76
C ARG A 258 -2.14 -10.44 16.41
N ARG A 259 -3.17 -10.39 15.56
CA ARG A 259 -3.09 -10.83 14.16
C ARG A 259 -2.43 -9.74 13.31
N PRO A 260 -1.72 -10.09 12.22
CA PRO A 260 -1.23 -9.10 11.26
C PRO A 260 -2.37 -8.23 10.73
N GLN A 261 -2.16 -6.93 10.66
CA GLN A 261 -3.14 -6.00 10.11
C GLN A 261 -3.24 -6.23 8.59
N MET A 262 -4.48 -6.38 8.11
CA MET A 262 -4.80 -6.56 6.69
C MET A 262 -5.64 -5.39 6.21
N ASP A 263 -6.93 -5.39 6.53
CA ASP A 263 -7.82 -4.24 6.32
C ASP A 263 -7.38 -3.03 7.16
N PHE A 264 -8.04 -1.89 6.97
CA PHE A 264 -7.83 -0.72 7.80
C PHE A 264 -9.17 -0.03 8.09
N PRO A 265 -9.30 0.64 9.27
CA PRO A 265 -10.52 1.33 9.61
C PRO A 265 -10.72 2.57 8.72
N VAL A 266 -11.93 3.11 8.76
CA VAL A 266 -12.26 4.41 8.15
C VAL A 266 -11.23 5.48 8.52
N GLN A 267 -10.80 6.27 7.53
CA GLN A 267 -9.89 7.39 7.71
C GLN A 267 -10.38 8.65 6.96
N SER A 268 -10.08 9.82 7.52
CA SER A 268 -10.19 11.11 6.83
C SER A 268 -9.22 12.16 7.39
N ALA A 269 -8.85 13.14 6.57
CA ALA A 269 -8.03 14.28 6.96
C ALA A 269 -8.38 15.53 6.14
N ILE A 270 -8.21 16.72 6.73
CA ILE A 270 -8.29 18.01 6.03
C ILE A 270 -6.93 18.26 5.39
N CYS A 271 -6.90 18.54 4.09
CA CYS A 271 -5.65 18.62 3.32
C CYS A 271 -5.35 19.99 2.73
N THR A 272 -6.33 20.88 2.62
CA THR A 272 -6.12 22.26 2.10
C THR A 272 -5.74 23.27 3.15
N LEU A 273 -5.74 22.87 4.43
CA LEU A 273 -5.32 23.68 5.57
C LEU A 273 -4.27 22.91 6.37
N GLU A 274 -3.38 23.65 6.99
CA GLU A 274 -2.44 23.14 7.98
C GLU A 274 -3.13 22.89 9.33
N ASP A 275 -2.44 22.21 10.25
CA ASP A 275 -2.96 21.98 11.61
C ASP A 275 -3.24 23.31 12.33
N VAL A 276 -2.50 24.36 11.99
CA VAL A 276 -2.69 25.74 12.46
C VAL A 276 -2.50 26.67 11.26
N ASP A 277 -3.55 27.42 10.92
CA ASP A 277 -3.55 28.39 9.83
C ASP A 277 -4.04 29.75 10.29
N VAL A 278 -3.50 30.82 9.70
CA VAL A 278 -4.04 32.18 9.82
C VAL A 278 -4.80 32.50 8.54
N ILE A 279 -6.12 32.60 8.65
CA ILE A 279 -7.02 32.84 7.52
C ILE A 279 -7.57 34.27 7.56
N LYS A 280 -7.75 34.89 6.39
CA LYS A 280 -8.49 36.15 6.27
C LYS A 280 -9.97 35.89 6.56
N GLU A 281 -10.64 36.88 7.14
CA GLU A 281 -12.07 36.82 7.36
C GLU A 281 -12.80 36.60 6.02
N GLY A 282 -13.60 35.53 5.90
CA GLY A 282 -14.29 35.20 4.66
C GLY A 282 -14.61 33.71 4.50
N LYS A 283 -14.95 33.30 3.27
CA LYS A 283 -15.24 31.89 2.96
C LYS A 283 -13.94 31.07 2.96
N VAL A 284 -14.00 29.90 3.60
CA VAL A 284 -12.87 28.95 3.67
C VAL A 284 -13.27 27.66 2.96
N VAL A 285 -12.41 27.19 2.04
CA VAL A 285 -12.61 25.91 1.34
C VAL A 285 -11.69 24.86 1.97
N ALA A 286 -12.30 23.87 2.62
CA ALA A 286 -11.61 22.71 3.17
C ALA A 286 -11.86 21.49 2.28
N VAL A 287 -10.81 20.91 1.70
CA VAL A 287 -10.91 19.59 1.03
C VAL A 287 -10.56 18.52 2.05
N VAL A 288 -11.53 17.64 2.29
CA VAL A 288 -11.37 16.47 3.14
C VAL A 288 -11.11 15.27 2.25
N LEU A 289 -9.93 14.67 2.40
CA LEU A 289 -9.65 13.38 1.81
C LEU A 289 -10.43 12.32 2.60
N ARG A 290 -11.17 11.46 1.87
CA ARG A 290 -11.89 10.31 2.43
C ARG A 290 -11.43 9.06 1.72
N GLU A 291 -11.08 8.03 2.48
CA GLU A 291 -10.80 6.72 1.90
C GLU A 291 -12.07 5.87 1.81
N TRP A 292 -12.16 5.10 0.73
CA TRP A 292 -13.22 4.13 0.50
C TRP A 292 -12.76 2.76 0.98
N ILE A 293 -13.61 2.09 1.75
CA ILE A 293 -13.38 0.69 2.11
C ILE A 293 -13.93 -0.17 0.95
N TYR A 294 -13.05 -0.83 0.21
CA TYR A 294 -13.41 -2.01 -0.56
C TYR A 294 -13.55 -3.16 0.44
N LEU A 295 -14.77 -3.40 0.94
CA LEU A 295 -15.03 -4.60 1.71
C LEU A 295 -15.34 -5.73 0.71
N LEU A 296 -14.41 -6.67 0.58
CA LEU A 296 -14.68 -7.99 0.01
C LEU A 296 -15.68 -8.69 0.92
N MET A 297 -16.96 -8.56 0.57
CA MET A 297 -18.13 -9.37 0.93
C MET A 297 -19.36 -8.49 0.71
N GLY A 298 -20.29 -8.95 -0.12
CA GLY A 298 -21.41 -8.19 -0.67
C GLY A 298 -22.07 -7.13 0.24
N VAL A 299 -22.29 -5.95 -0.35
CA VAL A 299 -23.28 -4.92 0.04
C VAL A 299 -23.11 -4.23 1.43
N LYS A 300 -22.38 -3.10 1.40
CA LYS A 300 -22.53 -1.81 2.16
C LYS A 300 -22.28 -1.77 3.69
N PRO A 301 -21.84 -0.59 4.25
CA PRO A 301 -21.91 0.76 3.70
C PRO A 301 -20.56 1.42 3.40
N GLY A 302 -20.45 2.01 2.20
CA GLY A 302 -19.52 3.13 1.99
C GLY A 302 -19.79 4.25 2.99
N LEU A 303 -18.80 5.11 3.23
CA LEU A 303 -18.92 6.20 4.19
C LEU A 303 -20.10 7.12 3.82
N ARG A 304 -21.23 7.01 4.53
CA ARG A 304 -22.46 7.75 4.19
C ARG A 304 -22.41 9.22 4.63
N LEU A 305 -21.55 9.57 5.58
CA LEU A 305 -21.48 10.88 6.24
C LEU A 305 -20.02 11.22 6.58
N ALA A 306 -19.61 12.48 6.41
CA ALA A 306 -18.56 13.04 7.27
C ALA A 306 -19.13 14.28 7.94
N ASP A 307 -19.00 14.30 9.26
CA ASP A 307 -19.44 15.39 10.12
C ASP A 307 -18.26 16.34 10.34
N ILE A 308 -18.44 17.62 10.02
CA ILE A 308 -17.44 18.66 10.25
C ILE A 308 -18.03 19.61 11.29
N ARG A 309 -17.48 19.54 12.50
CA ARG A 309 -17.92 20.37 13.63
C ARG A 309 -17.01 21.58 13.80
N LYS A 310 -17.61 22.76 13.95
CA LYS A 310 -16.93 23.97 14.39
C LYS A 310 -17.00 24.07 15.90
N THR A 311 -15.87 24.17 16.58
CA THR A 311 -15.81 24.47 18.00
C THR A 311 -15.14 25.83 18.20
N THR A 312 -15.97 26.83 18.52
CA THR A 312 -15.67 28.20 19.03
C THR A 312 -15.28 29.34 18.06
N CYS A 313 -16.15 30.38 18.05
CA CYS A 313 -16.06 31.80 17.62
C CYS A 313 -15.38 32.19 16.29
N HIS A 314 -16.11 32.06 15.17
CA HIS A 314 -16.54 33.15 14.28
C HIS A 314 -17.13 32.56 12.98
N MET A 315 -18.13 33.24 12.45
CA MET A 315 -19.11 32.70 11.51
C MET A 315 -18.56 32.63 10.08
N TYR A 316 -17.91 31.54 9.70
CA TYR A 316 -17.39 31.33 8.34
C TYR A 316 -18.23 30.34 7.53
N LEU A 317 -18.72 30.71 6.34
CA LEU A 317 -19.35 29.76 5.41
C LEU A 317 -18.27 28.87 4.78
N MET A 318 -18.31 27.57 5.04
CA MET A 318 -17.42 26.57 4.41
C MET A 318 -18.13 25.99 3.19
N ASP A 319 -17.49 26.06 2.02
CA ASP A 319 -17.95 25.42 0.80
C ASP A 319 -17.13 24.13 0.59
N LEU A 320 -17.80 22.99 0.50
CA LEU A 320 -17.18 21.65 0.54
C LEU A 320 -17.09 21.07 -0.86
N ARG A 321 -15.86 20.87 -1.36
CA ARG A 321 -15.60 20.02 -2.52
C ARG A 321 -15.03 18.69 -2.06
N VAL A 322 -15.81 17.62 -2.22
CA VAL A 322 -15.32 16.25 -2.04
C VAL A 322 -14.76 15.79 -3.38
N ILE A 323 -13.47 15.45 -3.41
CA ILE A 323 -12.89 14.74 -4.55
C ILE A 323 -13.28 13.27 -4.38
N SER A 324 -14.40 12.89 -4.99
CA SER A 324 -14.87 11.51 -5.08
C SER A 324 -15.12 11.18 -6.54
N GLY A 325 -14.67 10.01 -7.00
CA GLY A 325 -14.78 9.57 -8.40
C GLY A 325 -16.20 9.39 -8.94
N LEU A 326 -17.24 9.57 -8.13
CA LEU A 326 -18.63 9.58 -8.56
C LEU A 326 -19.33 10.78 -7.90
N GLY A 327 -19.75 11.73 -8.73
CA GLY A 327 -20.28 13.02 -8.28
C GLY A 327 -21.54 12.89 -7.45
N PHE A 328 -21.52 13.42 -6.23
CA PHE A 328 -22.73 13.81 -5.51
C PHE A 328 -22.51 15.09 -4.69
N SER A 329 -23.51 15.97 -4.78
CA SER A 329 -23.64 17.23 -4.06
C SER A 329 -23.65 17.00 -2.54
N SER A 330 -22.82 17.74 -1.81
CA SER A 330 -22.99 17.95 -0.38
C SER A 330 -24.21 18.84 -0.13
N ARG A 331 -25.13 18.44 0.74
CA ARG A 331 -26.03 19.37 1.44
C ARG A 331 -25.50 19.51 2.87
N LEU A 332 -25.18 20.74 3.25
CA LEU A 332 -24.93 21.14 4.63
C LEU A 332 -26.29 21.23 5.35
N HIS A 333 -26.38 20.66 6.56
CA HIS A 333 -27.41 21.02 7.54
C HIS A 333 -26.75 21.82 8.66
#